data_AF-A0A7H4PKM4-F1
#
_entry.id   AF-A0A7H4PKM4-F1
#
_cell.length_a   1.000
_cell.length_b   1.000
_cell.length_c   1.000
_cell.angle_alpha   90.00
_cell.angle_beta   90.00
_cell.angle_gamma   90.00
#
_symmetry.space_group_name_H-M   'P 1'
#
loop_
_entity.id
_entity.type
_entity.pdbx_description
1 polymer ?
#
loop_
_entity_poly.entity_id
_entity_poly.type
_entity_poly.pdbx_seq_one_letter_code
_entity_poly.pdbx_strand_id
1 'polypeptide(L)'
;MRCPRVDGLAKVTGKAVYGDDIIMNNMLYGVCRYVDIPAGRIDALDLSEAEKVPGVVRIATWNDIPGQRKLGAIVPDHPPIIDKEIAYRGDVVAVVAAETYEAACNRRR
;
A
#
# COMPACT_ATOMS: atom_id res chain seq x y z
N MET A 1 10.96 24.86 35.56
CA MET A 1 9.96 25.40 34.60
C MET A 1 9.35 24.22 33.85
N ARG A 2 8.02 24.04 33.85
CA ARG A 2 7.38 23.03 33.00
C ARG A 2 7.19 23.64 31.61
N CYS A 3 7.86 23.09 30.60
CA CYS A 3 7.62 23.46 29.21
C CYS A 3 6.57 22.49 28.63
N PRO A 4 5.36 22.94 28.28
CA PRO A 4 4.38 22.08 27.65
C PRO A 4 4.87 21.64 26.27
N ARG A 5 4.43 20.45 25.83
CA ARG A 5 4.72 19.97 24.48
C ARG A 5 4.15 20.93 23.43
N VAL A 6 4.98 21.31 22.46
CA VAL A 6 4.60 22.24 21.38
C VAL A 6 3.39 21.77 20.58
N ASP A 7 3.24 20.46 20.41
CA ASP A 7 2.15 19.80 19.67
C ASP A 7 1.00 19.32 20.58
N GLY A 8 1.15 19.45 21.90
CA GLY A 8 0.26 18.80 22.87
C GLY A 8 -1.19 19.25 22.76
N LEU A 9 -1.42 20.57 22.70
CA LEU A 9 -2.78 21.12 22.65
C LEU A 9 -3.52 20.71 21.38
N ALA A 10 -2.88 20.77 20.21
CA ALA A 10 -3.50 20.40 18.95
C ALA A 10 -3.90 18.92 18.93
N LYS A 11 -3.06 18.04 19.49
CA LYS A 11 -3.32 16.60 19.58
C LYS A 11 -4.51 16.27 20.49
N VAL A 12 -4.58 16.86 21.67
CA VAL A 12 -5.68 16.58 22.63
C VAL A 12 -7.00 17.24 22.25
N THR A 13 -6.99 18.20 21.32
CA THR A 13 -8.19 18.88 20.83
C THR A 13 -8.67 18.39 19.46
N GLY A 14 -8.00 17.40 18.86
CA GLY A 14 -8.32 16.91 17.51
C GLY A 14 -8.02 17.91 16.39
N LYS A 15 -7.21 18.95 16.67
CA LYS A 15 -6.82 19.98 15.69
C LYS A 15 -5.52 19.65 14.96
N ALA A 16 -4.79 18.62 15.40
CA ALA A 16 -3.62 18.15 14.70
C ALA A 16 -4.04 17.43 13.41
N VAL A 17 -3.46 17.81 12.29
CA VAL A 17 -3.68 17.19 10.98
C VAL A 17 -2.67 16.07 10.78
N TYR A 18 -3.16 14.87 10.51
CA TYR A 18 -2.40 13.68 10.16
C TYR A 18 -2.61 13.32 8.69
N GLY A 19 -1.84 12.35 8.18
CA GLY A 19 -1.89 11.99 6.75
C GLY A 19 -3.28 11.56 6.26
N ASP A 20 -4.05 10.88 7.10
CA ASP A 20 -5.40 10.40 6.77
C ASP A 20 -6.47 11.52 6.80
N ASP A 21 -6.16 12.67 7.41
CA ASP A 21 -7.05 13.84 7.41
C ASP A 21 -6.95 14.64 6.09
N ILE A 22 -5.97 14.33 5.24
CA ILE A 22 -5.73 15.06 3.99
C ILE A 22 -6.62 14.49 2.89
N ILE A 23 -7.45 15.35 2.31
CA ILE A 23 -8.32 15.02 1.17
C ILE A 23 -7.92 15.86 -0.03
N MET A 24 -7.76 15.22 -1.19
CA MET A 24 -7.46 15.88 -2.45
C MET A 24 -8.56 15.60 -3.47
N ASN A 25 -8.79 16.56 -4.37
CA ASN A 25 -9.72 16.37 -5.49
C ASN A 25 -9.20 15.22 -6.38
N ASN A 26 -10.10 14.32 -6.77
CA ASN A 26 -9.80 13.14 -7.59
C ASN A 26 -8.75 12.19 -6.97
N MET A 27 -8.62 12.17 -5.64
CA MET A 27 -7.77 11.22 -4.94
C MET A 27 -8.26 9.79 -5.13
N LEU A 28 -7.31 8.86 -5.32
CA LEU A 28 -7.57 7.42 -5.30
C LEU A 28 -7.09 6.82 -3.98
N TYR A 29 -7.72 5.74 -3.59
CA TYR A 29 -7.31 4.90 -2.47
C TYR A 29 -6.35 3.82 -2.95
N GLY A 30 -5.16 3.78 -2.35
CA GLY A 30 -4.14 2.77 -2.61
C GLY A 30 -4.13 1.69 -1.53
N VAL A 31 -4.30 0.42 -1.90
CA VAL A 31 -4.28 -0.72 -0.96
C VAL A 31 -3.32 -1.81 -1.46
N CYS A 32 -2.41 -2.22 -0.59
CA CYS A 32 -1.50 -3.33 -0.88
C CYS A 32 -2.20 -4.68 -0.77
N ARG A 33 -1.87 -5.59 -1.69
CA ARG A 33 -2.14 -7.02 -1.56
C ARG A 33 -0.89 -7.71 -1.07
N TYR A 34 -1.04 -8.36 0.07
CA TYR A 34 0.03 -9.05 0.77
C TYR A 34 -0.04 -10.54 0.51
N VAL A 35 1.10 -11.20 0.52
CA VAL A 35 1.17 -12.66 0.55
C VAL A 35 0.78 -13.19 1.93
N ASP A 36 0.07 -14.32 1.94
CA ASP A 36 -0.45 -14.94 3.17
C ASP A 36 0.45 -16.08 3.70
N ILE A 37 1.53 -16.42 2.98
CA ILE A 37 2.47 -17.50 3.32
C ILE A 37 3.83 -16.94 3.80
N PRO A 38 4.58 -17.68 4.63
CA PRO A 38 5.84 -17.19 5.21
C PRO A 38 7.03 -17.25 4.26
N ALA A 39 7.06 -18.14 3.27
CA ALA A 39 8.12 -18.21 2.27
C ALA A 39 7.63 -19.05 1.10
N GLY A 40 8.11 -18.75 -0.11
CA GLY A 40 7.68 -19.50 -1.30
C GLY A 40 8.00 -18.79 -2.59
N ARG A 41 7.33 -19.21 -3.66
CA ARG A 41 7.47 -18.62 -4.99
C ARG A 41 6.12 -18.43 -5.67
N ILE A 42 5.95 -17.31 -6.36
CA ILE A 42 4.81 -17.03 -7.24
C ILE A 42 5.12 -17.64 -8.60
N ASP A 43 4.34 -18.62 -9.01
CA ASP A 43 4.43 -19.21 -10.35
C ASP A 43 3.58 -18.44 -11.36
N ALA A 44 2.40 -17.96 -10.94
CA ALA A 44 1.51 -17.15 -11.75
C ALA A 44 0.75 -16.13 -10.88
N LEU A 45 0.45 -14.97 -11.47
CA LEU A 45 -0.38 -13.92 -10.88
C LEU A 45 -1.51 -13.59 -11.87
N ASP A 46 -2.75 -13.83 -11.47
CA ASP A 46 -3.95 -13.48 -12.23
C ASP A 46 -4.67 -12.32 -11.53
N LEU A 47 -4.85 -11.22 -12.26
CA LEU A 47 -5.48 -9.99 -11.78
C LEU A 47 -6.84 -9.74 -12.43
N SER A 48 -7.28 -10.62 -13.34
CA SER A 48 -8.42 -10.38 -14.23
C SER A 48 -9.73 -10.12 -13.49
N GLU A 49 -9.99 -10.79 -12.36
CA GLU A 49 -11.20 -10.55 -11.56
C GLU A 49 -11.12 -9.26 -10.74
N ALA A 50 -9.92 -8.89 -10.28
CA ALA A 50 -9.71 -7.66 -9.51
C ALA A 50 -9.86 -6.42 -10.40
N GLU A 51 -9.41 -6.48 -11.65
CA GLU A 51 -9.57 -5.41 -12.65
C GLU A 51 -11.04 -5.15 -13.01
N LYS A 52 -11.92 -6.13 -12.84
CA LYS A 52 -13.36 -6.00 -13.12
C LYS A 52 -14.15 -5.39 -11.97
N VAL A 53 -13.55 -5.14 -10.81
CA VAL A 53 -14.25 -4.55 -9.66
C VAL A 53 -14.61 -3.10 -10.00
N PRO A 54 -15.89 -2.70 -9.95
CA PRO A 54 -16.28 -1.31 -10.19
C PRO A 54 -15.55 -0.34 -9.25
N GLY A 55 -15.01 0.74 -9.82
CA GLY A 55 -14.22 1.73 -9.10
C GLY A 55 -12.72 1.42 -9.02
N VAL A 56 -12.25 0.22 -9.39
CA VAL A 56 -10.82 -0.03 -9.56
C VAL A 56 -10.32 0.69 -10.81
N VAL A 57 -9.28 1.50 -10.63
CA VAL A 57 -8.67 2.30 -11.71
C VAL A 57 -7.44 1.61 -12.27
N ARG A 58 -6.59 1.06 -11.40
CA ARG A 58 -5.37 0.35 -11.82
C ARG A 58 -4.88 -0.60 -10.73
N ILE A 59 -4.23 -1.68 -11.15
CA ILE A 59 -3.45 -2.55 -10.27
C ILE A 59 -1.99 -2.47 -10.74
N ALA A 60 -1.10 -2.11 -9.83
CA ALA A 60 0.34 -2.06 -10.08
C ALA A 60 1.03 -3.31 -9.54
N THR A 61 1.99 -3.81 -10.31
CA THR A 61 2.82 -4.98 -9.99
C THR A 61 4.30 -4.61 -10.03
N TRP A 62 5.17 -5.58 -9.74
CA TRP A 62 6.62 -5.46 -9.96
C TRP A 62 6.99 -4.89 -11.34
N ASN A 63 6.24 -5.26 -12.39
CA ASN A 63 6.53 -4.86 -13.76
C ASN A 63 6.26 -3.37 -14.03
N ASP A 64 5.42 -2.74 -13.21
CA ASP A 64 5.08 -1.32 -13.34
C ASP A 64 6.13 -0.38 -12.70
N ILE A 65 7.17 -0.92 -12.04
CA ILE A 65 8.22 -0.11 -11.41
C ILE A 65 9.22 0.36 -12.49
N PRO A 66 9.28 1.66 -12.84
CA PRO A 66 10.11 2.15 -13.94
C PRO A 66 11.59 2.33 -13.56
N GLY A 67 11.94 2.22 -12.27
CA GLY A 67 13.26 2.55 -11.74
C GLY A 67 13.76 1.51 -10.73
N GLN A 68 14.40 2.00 -9.67
CA GLN A 68 15.01 1.16 -8.65
C GLN A 68 13.97 0.25 -7.99
N ARG A 69 14.22 -1.07 -8.06
CA ARG A 69 13.27 -2.09 -7.60
C ARG A 69 13.60 -2.67 -6.22
N LYS A 70 14.57 -2.09 -5.53
CA LYS A 70 14.93 -2.47 -4.15
C LYS A 70 15.12 -1.23 -3.29
N LEU A 71 14.53 -1.27 -2.11
CA LEU A 71 14.54 -0.25 -1.08
C LEU A 71 15.26 -0.78 0.16
N GLY A 72 15.69 0.16 1.01
CA GLY A 72 16.25 -0.11 2.32
C GLY A 72 17.07 1.07 2.80
N ALA A 73 17.00 1.36 4.10
CA ALA A 73 17.62 2.55 4.68
C ALA A 73 19.16 2.49 4.68
N ILE A 74 19.72 1.27 4.76
CA ILE A 74 21.17 1.02 4.79
C ILE A 74 21.59 0.28 3.52
N VAL A 75 20.92 -0.84 3.24
CA VAL A 75 21.17 -1.69 2.06
C VAL A 75 19.86 -1.80 1.27
N PRO A 76 19.84 -1.50 -0.04
CA PRO A 76 18.65 -1.66 -0.87
C PRO A 76 18.48 -3.12 -1.28
N ASP A 77 18.01 -3.95 -0.35
CA ASP A 77 17.84 -5.40 -0.54
C ASP A 77 16.38 -5.83 -0.69
N HIS A 78 15.42 -5.00 -0.27
CA HIS A 78 14.01 -5.38 -0.19
C HIS A 78 13.15 -4.76 -1.31
N PRO A 79 12.42 -5.56 -2.11
CA PRO A 79 11.54 -5.03 -3.14
C PRO A 79 10.25 -4.41 -2.56
N PRO A 80 9.78 -3.25 -3.05
CA PRO A 80 8.51 -2.67 -2.57
C PRO A 80 7.27 -3.44 -3.01
N ILE A 81 7.38 -4.15 -4.13
CA ILE A 81 6.41 -5.13 -4.64
C ILE A 81 7.25 -6.31 -5.11
N ILE A 82 6.95 -7.55 -4.71
CA ILE A 82 7.74 -8.73 -5.10
C ILE A 82 7.42 -9.19 -6.53
N ASP A 83 8.40 -9.81 -7.19
CA ASP A 83 8.23 -10.46 -8.51
C ASP A 83 7.76 -11.91 -8.34
N LYS A 84 8.67 -12.76 -7.85
CA LYS A 84 8.43 -14.21 -7.69
C LYS A 84 8.76 -14.73 -6.32
N GLU A 85 9.83 -14.26 -5.69
CA GLU A 85 10.28 -14.80 -4.42
C GLU A 85 9.53 -14.17 -3.25
N ILE A 86 9.01 -15.01 -2.37
CA ILE A 86 8.35 -14.63 -1.13
C ILE A 86 9.33 -14.92 0.00
N ALA A 87 9.76 -13.85 0.69
CA ALA A 87 10.68 -13.92 1.81
C ALA A 87 9.94 -13.99 3.16
N TYR A 88 8.77 -13.35 3.26
CA TYR A 88 7.96 -13.37 4.48
C TYR A 88 6.48 -13.09 4.24
N ARG A 89 5.65 -13.48 5.23
CA ARG A 89 4.24 -13.13 5.26
C ARG A 89 4.08 -11.62 5.40
N GLY A 90 3.52 -10.98 4.38
CA GLY A 90 3.44 -9.52 4.31
C GLY A 90 4.25 -8.90 3.19
N ASP A 91 4.98 -9.67 2.38
CA ASP A 91 5.47 -9.18 1.09
C ASP A 91 4.30 -8.68 0.23
N VAL A 92 4.49 -7.57 -0.46
CA VAL A 92 3.47 -6.94 -1.31
C VAL A 92 3.54 -7.55 -2.70
N VAL A 93 2.48 -8.21 -3.17
CA VAL A 93 2.42 -8.78 -4.53
C VAL A 93 1.84 -7.80 -5.55
N ALA A 94 0.95 -6.90 -5.12
CA ALA A 94 0.33 -5.90 -5.98
C ALA A 94 -0.19 -4.72 -5.15
N VAL A 95 -0.42 -3.58 -5.80
CA VAL A 95 -1.07 -2.41 -5.20
C VAL A 95 -2.27 -2.02 -6.05
N VAL A 96 -3.45 -1.94 -5.42
CA VAL A 96 -4.70 -1.58 -6.06
C VAL A 96 -4.98 -0.09 -5.83
N ALA A 97 -5.23 0.66 -6.90
CA ALA A 97 -5.70 2.04 -6.86
C ALA A 97 -7.17 2.10 -7.29
N ALA A 98 -8.05 2.65 -6.45
CA ALA A 98 -9.49 2.71 -6.71
C ALA A 98 -10.12 4.03 -6.25
N GLU A 99 -11.31 4.33 -6.77
CA GLU A 99 -12.08 5.54 -6.45
C GLU A 99 -12.63 5.55 -5.02
N THR A 100 -12.82 4.37 -4.42
CA THR A 100 -13.22 4.22 -3.01
C THR A 100 -12.34 3.23 -2.27
N TYR A 101 -12.28 3.38 -0.95
CA TYR A 101 -11.54 2.46 -0.09
C TYR A 101 -12.11 1.03 -0.17
N GLU A 102 -13.43 0.89 -0.25
CA GLU A 102 -14.12 -0.39 -0.37
C GLU A 102 -13.77 -1.11 -1.68
N ALA A 103 -13.71 -0.37 -2.79
CA ALA A 103 -13.32 -0.91 -4.08
C ALA A 103 -11.86 -1.40 -4.05
N ALA A 104 -10.94 -0.62 -3.46
CA ALA A 104 -9.54 -1.00 -3.30
C ALA A 104 -9.38 -2.24 -2.39
N CYS A 105 -10.19 -2.34 -1.33
CA CYS A 105 -10.17 -3.45 -0.38
C CYS A 105 -10.91 -4.69 -0.85
N ASN A 106 -11.73 -4.60 -1.91
CA ASN A 106 -12.60 -5.69 -2.35
C ASN A 106 -11.80 -6.96 -2.59
N ARG A 107 -12.08 -7.97 -1.77
CA ARG A 107 -11.46 -9.28 -1.82
C ARG A 107 -12.53 -10.25 -2.33
N ARG A 108 -12.84 -10.18 -3.62
CA ARG A 108 -13.64 -11.25 -4.24
C ARG A 108 -12.85 -12.55 -4.10
N ARG A 109 -13.48 -13.54 -3.47
CA ARG A 109 -12.93 -14.89 -3.32
C ARG A 109 -12.91 -15.61 -4.66
#